data_AF-A0A2V8P255-F1
#
_entry.id   AF-A0A2V8P255-F1
#
_cell.length_a   1.000
_cell.length_b   1.000
_cell.length_c   1.000
_cell.angle_alpha   90.00
_cell.angle_beta   90.00
_cell.angle_gamma   90.00
#
_symmetry.space_group_name_H-M   'P 1'
#
loop_
_entity.id
_entity.type
_entity.pdbx_description
1 polymer ?
#
loop_
_entity_poly.entity_id
_entity_poly.type
_entity_poly.pdbx_seq_one_letter_code
_entity_poly.pdbx_strand_id
1 'polypeptide(L)'
;MSRRHRWIRGDWQIAQWLLPRVPGAGAPSQVNPISLLSRWKILDNLRRSLVPAALTVLLLLGWTTPVIAIVLLPTLLASCTDIFRRPIETLWRQHLAVAARSLVRRLEQVAFSLACLPYEALFSLDAIARTNIRMFITHKRLLEWYPSSSLVHDGDSNIFSLYRSMWIGPAIAIGMAAYFTRGRPGALLETAPILGLWFLSPLWVWWIGRPRVARAPALTASKISFLEKLSRKTWAFFETFATAEDHWLPPDNFQQNPAPVVSHRTSPTNIGLALLANLCAYDFGYISCGRLIAQTTNTFRTMEALERHRGHFYNWYDTQTLKPLLPLYISTVDSGNLAGHLLTLKNGLLALLDQPVLAPRFFEGVRDTVAVLMDAAGSAVMPHLTRLRTAVESACFSPPATPGSARTSLELLVAITTDVAANLDATANIEAKWWAHALDRQCRDALDDLTFSPGERATSIKRLAAQADQFAQMEYDFLFDKTSRLFAIGYNASERRRDSSYYDLLASEARLASFVAIAQGQVPQENWFALGRLLTTSAGDPVLLSWSGSMFEYLMPLLVMPTYENTLLDQTYKAAVKRQIKYGRERGVPWGISECGYNTIDAQLNYQYRAFGAPGLGLKRGLAEDLVIAPYASALA
;
A
#
# COMPACT_ATOMS: atom_id res chain seq x y z
N MET A 1 -3.66 1.83 -23.38
CA MET A 1 -3.65 2.44 -24.73
C MET A 1 -4.95 3.17 -25.11
N SER A 2 -6.14 2.68 -24.74
CA SER A 2 -7.44 3.34 -25.05
C SER A 2 -7.54 4.85 -24.73
N ARG A 3 -6.88 5.32 -23.67
CA ARG A 3 -6.78 6.75 -23.32
C ARG A 3 -6.04 7.58 -24.38
N ARG A 4 -4.90 7.10 -24.90
CA ARG A 4 -4.10 7.82 -25.90
C ARG A 4 -4.84 7.89 -27.25
N HIS A 5 -5.60 6.85 -27.60
CA HIS A 5 -6.43 6.82 -28.82
C HIS A 5 -7.45 7.95 -28.78
N ARG A 6 -8.14 8.07 -27.62
CA ARG A 6 -9.12 9.12 -27.35
C ARG A 6 -8.54 10.52 -27.49
N TRP A 7 -7.34 10.75 -26.95
CA TRP A 7 -6.67 12.04 -27.04
C TRP A 7 -6.30 12.40 -28.48
N ILE A 8 -5.72 11.47 -29.24
CA ILE A 8 -5.41 11.71 -30.66
C ILE A 8 -6.70 12.06 -31.43
N ARG A 9 -7.81 11.35 -31.19
CA ARG A 9 -9.10 11.70 -31.82
C ARG A 9 -9.53 13.13 -31.46
N GLY A 10 -9.46 13.50 -30.18
CA GLY A 10 -9.80 14.85 -29.73
C GLY A 10 -8.91 15.94 -30.34
N ASP A 11 -7.60 15.71 -30.43
CA ASP A 11 -6.64 16.64 -31.04
C ASP A 11 -6.97 16.89 -32.52
N TRP A 12 -7.31 15.84 -33.27
CA TRP A 12 -7.71 15.97 -34.67
C TRP A 12 -9.10 16.59 -34.84
N GLN A 13 -10.01 16.44 -33.87
CA GLN A 13 -11.30 17.15 -33.88
C GLN A 13 -11.15 18.66 -33.77
N ILE A 14 -10.13 19.12 -33.05
CA ILE A 14 -9.85 20.54 -32.88
C ILE A 14 -8.83 21.09 -33.88
N ALA A 15 -8.41 20.31 -34.89
CA ALA A 15 -7.38 20.72 -35.85
C ALA A 15 -7.72 22.03 -36.59
N GLN A 16 -9.01 22.30 -36.84
CA GLN A 16 -9.48 23.55 -37.44
C GLN A 16 -9.13 24.81 -36.63
N TRP A 17 -8.85 24.68 -35.32
CA TRP A 17 -8.42 25.77 -34.45
C TRP A 17 -6.97 26.20 -34.68
N LEU A 18 -6.26 25.61 -35.64
CA LEU A 18 -4.99 26.12 -36.14
C LEU A 18 -5.16 27.29 -37.10
N LEU A 19 -6.33 27.40 -37.74
CA LEU A 19 -6.58 28.42 -38.75
C LEU A 19 -6.75 29.81 -38.10
N PRO A 20 -6.41 30.90 -38.80
CA PRO A 20 -6.62 32.27 -38.31
C PRO A 20 -8.08 32.61 -38.03
N ARG A 21 -8.99 31.85 -38.65
CA ARG A 21 -10.44 31.99 -38.56
C ARG A 21 -11.07 30.63 -38.24
N VAL A 22 -11.97 30.59 -37.26
CA VAL A 22 -12.61 29.37 -36.74
C VAL A 22 -14.14 29.48 -36.82
N PRO A 23 -14.90 28.38 -36.78
CA PRO A 23 -16.36 28.44 -36.78
C PRO A 23 -16.88 29.22 -35.55
N GLY A 24 -17.81 30.15 -35.78
CA GLY A 24 -18.55 30.81 -34.71
C GLY A 24 -19.68 29.92 -34.18
N ALA A 25 -20.12 30.15 -32.95
CA ALA A 25 -21.31 29.49 -32.42
C ALA A 25 -22.55 30.05 -33.15
N GLY A 26 -22.96 29.40 -34.25
CA GLY A 26 -24.22 29.67 -34.95
C GLY A 26 -24.18 30.59 -36.17
N ALA A 27 -23.07 31.27 -36.51
CA ALA A 27 -22.91 32.12 -37.72
C ALA A 27 -21.41 32.48 -37.99
N PRO A 28 -21.04 33.39 -38.94
CA PRO A 28 -19.85 33.29 -39.79
C PRO A 28 -18.51 33.20 -39.04
N SER A 29 -17.51 32.66 -39.74
CA SER A 29 -16.20 32.38 -39.17
C SER A 29 -15.60 33.59 -38.44
N GLN A 30 -15.28 33.40 -37.17
CA GLN A 30 -14.70 34.41 -36.28
C GLN A 30 -13.18 34.33 -36.27
N VAL A 31 -12.51 35.44 -35.95
CA VAL A 31 -11.06 35.42 -35.71
C VAL A 31 -10.77 34.48 -34.55
N ASN A 32 -9.75 33.65 -34.74
CA ASN A 32 -9.40 32.62 -33.79
C ASN A 32 -9.04 33.23 -32.41
N PRO A 33 -9.82 32.96 -31.35
CA PRO A 33 -9.65 33.60 -30.06
C PRO A 33 -8.51 33.00 -29.23
N ILE A 34 -7.96 31.85 -29.64
CA ILE A 34 -6.88 31.20 -28.89
C ILE A 34 -5.51 31.78 -29.26
N SER A 35 -4.64 31.91 -28.24
CA SER A 35 -3.28 32.43 -28.37
C SER A 35 -2.42 31.63 -29.34
N LEU A 36 -1.36 32.25 -29.88
CA LEU A 36 -0.35 31.57 -30.69
C LEU A 36 0.26 30.36 -29.97
N LEU A 37 0.49 30.47 -28.65
CA LEU A 37 0.98 29.36 -27.84
C LEU A 37 0.00 28.18 -27.81
N SER A 38 -1.30 28.46 -27.67
CA SER A 38 -2.34 27.42 -27.71
C SER A 38 -2.43 26.75 -29.07
N ARG A 39 -2.29 27.51 -30.17
CA ARG A 39 -2.25 26.96 -31.53
C ARG A 39 -1.01 26.08 -31.73
N TRP A 40 0.14 26.52 -31.23
CA TRP A 40 1.36 25.71 -31.27
C TRP A 40 1.20 24.38 -30.52
N LYS A 41 0.54 24.37 -29.37
CA LYS A 41 0.23 23.13 -28.63
C LYS A 41 -0.63 22.16 -29.45
N ILE A 42 -1.65 22.66 -30.14
CA ILE A 42 -2.48 21.84 -31.05
C ILE A 42 -1.63 21.29 -32.19
N LEU A 43 -0.81 22.12 -32.84
CA LEU A 43 0.04 21.70 -33.95
C LEU A 43 1.03 20.61 -33.51
N ASP A 44 1.66 20.78 -32.36
CA ASP A 44 2.61 19.81 -31.83
C ASP A 44 1.91 18.50 -31.43
N ASN A 45 0.68 18.54 -30.91
CA ASN A 45 -0.10 17.32 -30.66
C ASN A 45 -0.39 16.55 -31.96
N LEU A 46 -0.84 17.24 -33.01
CA LEU A 46 -1.08 16.62 -34.33
C LEU A 46 0.22 16.03 -34.88
N ARG A 47 1.32 16.78 -34.86
CA ARG A 47 2.66 16.31 -35.27
C ARG A 47 3.07 15.05 -34.51
N ARG A 48 2.98 15.06 -33.17
CA ARG A 48 3.34 13.90 -32.32
C ARG A 48 2.54 12.65 -32.67
N SER A 49 1.28 12.78 -33.08
CA SER A 49 0.45 11.64 -33.52
C SER A 49 0.91 11.02 -34.85
N LEU A 50 1.61 11.79 -35.70
CA LEU A 50 2.16 11.32 -36.98
C LEU A 50 3.59 10.76 -36.86
N VAL A 51 4.33 11.12 -35.81
CA VAL A 51 5.73 10.69 -35.62
C VAL A 51 5.91 9.17 -35.68
N PRO A 52 5.09 8.32 -35.01
CA PRO A 52 5.27 6.87 -35.09
C PRO A 52 5.18 6.34 -36.52
N ALA A 53 4.19 6.80 -37.29
CA ALA A 53 4.01 6.40 -38.69
C ALA A 53 5.17 6.87 -39.56
N ALA A 54 5.61 8.12 -39.41
CA ALA A 54 6.74 8.66 -40.17
C ALA A 54 8.03 7.89 -39.88
N LEU A 55 8.33 7.59 -38.61
CA LEU A 55 9.51 6.81 -38.23
C LEU A 55 9.43 5.37 -38.73
N THR A 56 8.27 4.71 -38.66
CA THR A 56 8.08 3.37 -39.25
C THR A 56 8.36 3.40 -40.76
N VAL A 57 7.81 4.36 -41.49
CA VAL A 57 8.06 4.48 -42.94
C VAL A 57 9.54 4.73 -43.24
N LEU A 58 10.22 5.62 -42.51
CA LEU A 58 11.65 5.87 -42.70
C LEU A 58 12.48 4.60 -42.47
N LEU A 59 12.17 3.81 -41.43
CA LEU A 59 12.83 2.54 -41.18
C LEU A 59 12.59 1.53 -42.30
N LEU A 60 11.37 1.46 -42.85
CA LEU A 60 11.04 0.60 -43.99
C LEU A 60 11.75 1.02 -45.28
N LEU A 61 12.03 2.32 -45.44
CA LEU A 61 12.80 2.86 -46.56
C LEU A 61 14.33 2.70 -46.37
N GLY A 62 14.78 2.09 -45.27
CA GLY A 62 16.20 1.83 -45.00
C GLY A 62 16.95 2.96 -44.29
N TRP A 63 16.25 3.98 -43.78
CA TRP A 63 16.86 5.11 -43.07
C TRP A 63 17.08 4.79 -41.58
N THR A 64 17.85 3.74 -41.29
CA THR A 64 18.08 3.24 -39.93
C THR A 64 18.89 4.22 -39.09
N THR A 65 20.05 4.66 -39.57
CA THR A 65 20.95 5.57 -38.83
C THR A 65 20.31 6.90 -38.45
N PRO A 66 19.60 7.61 -39.38
CA PRO A 66 18.92 8.86 -39.02
C PRO A 66 17.80 8.66 -38.00
N VAL A 67 17.03 7.58 -38.10
CA VAL A 67 15.96 7.29 -37.13
C VAL A 67 16.54 7.00 -35.74
N ILE A 68 17.60 6.19 -35.67
CA ILE A 68 18.30 5.92 -34.40
C ILE A 68 18.82 7.22 -33.79
N ALA A 69 19.40 8.12 -34.59
CA ALA A 69 19.86 9.42 -34.12
C ALA A 69 18.70 10.30 -33.59
N ILE A 70 17.56 10.37 -34.31
CA ILE A 70 16.37 11.14 -33.90
C ILE A 70 15.84 10.67 -32.53
N VAL A 71 15.84 9.36 -32.29
CA VAL A 71 15.29 8.79 -31.06
C VAL A 71 16.30 8.84 -29.89
N LEU A 72 17.58 8.66 -30.15
CA LEU A 72 18.62 8.66 -29.10
C LEU A 72 19.10 10.06 -28.70
N LEU A 73 19.14 11.02 -29.62
CA LEU A 73 19.70 12.35 -29.35
C LEU A 73 19.04 13.07 -28.15
N PRO A 74 17.69 13.13 -28.04
CA PRO A 74 17.04 13.73 -26.88
C PRO A 74 17.40 13.02 -25.56
N THR A 75 17.54 11.69 -25.63
CA THR A 75 17.89 10.85 -24.48
C THR A 75 19.31 11.12 -24.00
N LEU A 76 20.25 11.28 -24.94
CA LEU A 76 21.65 11.61 -24.63
C LEU A 76 21.75 13.02 -24.05
N LEU A 77 21.09 14.01 -24.66
CA LEU A 77 21.07 15.39 -24.15
C LEU A 77 20.48 15.46 -22.74
N ALA A 78 19.35 14.79 -22.50
CA ALA A 78 18.75 14.73 -21.16
C ALA A 78 19.69 14.06 -20.14
N SER A 79 20.37 12.98 -20.54
CA SER A 79 21.33 12.30 -19.66
C SER A 79 22.56 13.15 -19.35
N CYS A 80 23.04 13.94 -20.32
CA CYS A 80 24.07 14.95 -20.07
C CYS A 80 23.58 15.99 -19.06
N THR A 81 22.35 16.51 -19.20
CA THR A 81 21.80 17.45 -18.22
C THR A 81 21.68 16.84 -16.82
N ASP A 82 21.33 15.56 -16.72
CA ASP A 82 21.26 14.86 -15.43
C ASP A 82 22.65 14.78 -14.78
N ILE A 83 23.73 14.56 -15.55
CA ILE A 83 25.11 14.56 -15.04
C ILE A 83 25.51 15.95 -14.52
N PHE A 84 25.17 17.03 -15.24
CA PHE A 84 25.57 18.39 -14.86
C PHE A 84 24.71 19.02 -13.76
N ARG A 85 23.45 18.60 -13.60
CA ARG A 85 22.54 19.09 -12.55
C ARG A 85 22.69 18.29 -11.25
N ARG A 86 23.92 18.21 -10.73
CA ARG A 86 24.22 17.58 -9.44
C ARG A 86 23.66 18.45 -8.29
N PRO A 87 22.81 17.92 -7.39
CA PRO A 87 22.46 18.60 -6.15
C PRO A 87 23.70 18.75 -5.25
N ILE A 88 23.90 19.94 -4.66
CA ILE A 88 25.09 20.31 -3.86
C ILE A 88 25.38 19.27 -2.76
N GLU A 89 24.34 18.69 -2.18
CA GLU A 89 24.37 17.77 -1.04
C GLU A 89 24.75 16.31 -1.38
N THR A 90 24.88 15.96 -2.66
CA THR A 90 25.11 14.55 -3.10
C THR A 90 26.56 14.27 -3.46
N LEU A 91 27.13 13.10 -3.13
CA LEU A 91 28.51 12.75 -3.53
C LEU A 91 28.59 12.40 -5.03
N TRP A 92 29.70 12.72 -5.70
CA TRP A 92 29.90 12.48 -7.15
C TRP A 92 29.70 11.03 -7.58
N ARG A 93 30.26 10.07 -6.82
CA ARG A 93 30.10 8.63 -7.13
C ARG A 93 28.62 8.20 -7.14
N GLN A 94 27.80 8.81 -6.29
CA GLN A 94 26.39 8.48 -6.14
C GLN A 94 25.54 9.14 -7.20
N HIS A 95 25.82 10.42 -7.49
CA HIS A 95 25.22 11.14 -8.61
C HIS A 95 25.45 10.41 -9.93
N LEU A 96 26.68 9.94 -10.17
CA LEU A 96 27.01 9.13 -11.34
C LEU A 96 26.27 7.78 -11.36
N ALA A 97 26.12 7.10 -10.23
CA ALA A 97 25.37 5.84 -10.17
C ALA A 97 23.86 6.04 -10.44
N VAL A 98 23.28 7.13 -9.95
CA VAL A 98 21.88 7.51 -10.23
C VAL A 98 21.72 7.95 -11.69
N ALA A 99 22.64 8.76 -12.22
CA ALA A 99 22.65 9.17 -13.62
C ALA A 99 22.80 7.98 -14.56
N ALA A 100 23.66 7.01 -14.23
CA ALA A 100 23.82 5.77 -15.00
C ALA A 100 22.54 4.93 -15.00
N ARG A 101 21.91 4.72 -13.83
CA ARG A 101 20.61 4.03 -13.75
C ARG A 101 19.52 4.76 -14.53
N SER A 102 19.53 6.09 -14.52
CA SER A 102 18.59 6.92 -15.27
C SER A 102 18.82 6.79 -16.78
N LEU A 103 20.07 6.79 -17.23
CA LEU A 103 20.44 6.53 -18.62
C LEU A 103 19.95 5.16 -19.08
N VAL A 104 20.23 4.09 -18.31
CA VAL A 104 19.75 2.73 -18.61
C VAL A 104 18.23 2.72 -18.76
N ARG A 105 17.50 3.33 -17.82
CA ARG A 105 16.03 3.40 -17.89
C ARG A 105 15.51 4.16 -19.11
N ARG A 106 16.16 5.27 -19.49
CA ARG A 106 15.78 6.02 -20.70
C ARG A 106 16.07 5.21 -21.98
N LEU A 107 17.20 4.48 -22.02
CA LEU A 107 17.54 3.59 -23.12
C LEU A 107 16.55 2.41 -23.24
N GLU A 108 16.14 1.83 -22.12
CA GLU A 108 15.07 0.81 -22.07
C GLU A 108 13.75 1.36 -22.64
N GLN A 109 13.36 2.59 -22.27
CA GLN A 109 12.17 3.25 -22.80
C GLN A 109 12.26 3.49 -24.31
N VAL A 110 13.43 3.91 -24.81
CA VAL A 110 13.69 4.09 -26.24
C VAL A 110 13.57 2.76 -26.98
N ALA A 111 14.22 1.70 -26.47
CA ALA A 111 14.20 0.38 -27.10
C ALA A 111 12.78 -0.20 -27.14
N PHE A 112 12.02 -0.05 -26.05
CA PHE A 112 10.62 -0.46 -25.99
C PHE A 112 9.73 0.35 -26.95
N SER A 113 9.96 1.66 -27.04
CA SER A 113 9.24 2.53 -27.99
C SER A 113 9.51 2.15 -29.44
N LEU A 114 10.77 1.81 -29.77
CA LEU A 114 11.16 1.31 -31.09
C LEU A 114 10.52 -0.05 -31.42
N ALA A 115 10.45 -0.95 -30.43
CA ALA A 115 9.80 -2.25 -30.60
C ALA A 115 8.29 -2.12 -30.87
N CYS A 116 7.61 -1.22 -30.15
CA CYS A 116 6.17 -1.00 -30.31
C CYS A 116 5.81 -0.05 -31.47
N LEU A 117 6.79 0.49 -32.19
CA LEU A 117 6.61 1.57 -33.17
C LEU A 117 5.57 1.25 -34.26
N PRO A 118 5.56 0.06 -34.91
CA PRO A 118 4.57 -0.23 -35.95
C PRO A 118 3.14 -0.32 -35.39
N TYR A 119 3.01 -0.82 -34.17
CA TYR A 119 1.74 -0.86 -33.47
C TYR A 119 1.26 0.55 -33.11
N GLU A 120 2.14 1.41 -32.59
CA GLU A 120 1.83 2.83 -32.34
C GLU A 120 1.44 3.57 -33.63
N ALA A 121 2.09 3.27 -34.75
CA ALA A 121 1.77 3.82 -36.06
C ALA A 121 0.34 3.43 -36.49
N LEU A 122 0.01 2.14 -36.51
CA LEU A 122 -1.32 1.66 -36.88
C LEU A 122 -2.40 2.24 -35.96
N PHE A 123 -2.14 2.23 -34.66
CA PHE A 123 -3.04 2.77 -33.65
C PHE A 123 -3.31 4.27 -33.84
N SER A 124 -2.27 5.07 -34.13
CA SER A 124 -2.40 6.50 -34.35
C SER A 124 -3.12 6.77 -35.67
N LEU A 125 -2.77 6.05 -36.74
CA LEU A 125 -3.43 6.17 -38.04
C LEU A 125 -4.91 5.78 -38.00
N ASP A 126 -5.29 4.74 -37.24
CA ASP A 126 -6.71 4.40 -37.01
C ASP A 126 -7.45 5.55 -36.34
N ALA A 127 -6.88 6.14 -35.28
CA ALA A 127 -7.49 7.27 -34.58
C ALA A 127 -7.68 8.47 -35.52
N ILE A 128 -6.66 8.78 -36.34
CA ILE A 128 -6.68 9.86 -37.33
C ILE A 128 -7.74 9.58 -38.39
N ALA A 129 -7.68 8.44 -39.06
CA ALA A 129 -8.60 8.07 -40.13
C ALA A 129 -10.05 8.05 -39.65
N ARG A 130 -10.32 7.39 -38.52
CA ARG A 130 -11.65 7.31 -37.92
C ARG A 130 -12.21 8.69 -37.57
N THR A 131 -11.37 9.59 -37.07
CA THR A 131 -11.80 10.96 -36.74
C THR A 131 -12.12 11.76 -38.00
N ASN A 132 -11.25 11.73 -39.00
CA ASN A 132 -11.48 12.43 -40.26
C ASN A 132 -12.72 11.89 -40.99
N ILE A 133 -12.92 10.57 -41.06
CA ILE A 133 -14.11 9.94 -41.65
C ILE A 133 -15.38 10.36 -40.87
N ARG A 134 -15.31 10.46 -39.54
CA ARG A 134 -16.45 10.91 -38.73
C ARG A 134 -16.78 12.37 -38.93
N MET A 135 -15.78 13.24 -39.01
CA MET A 135 -16.01 14.67 -39.16
C MET A 135 -16.41 15.07 -40.58
N PHE A 136 -15.79 14.50 -41.60
CA PHE A 136 -15.95 14.98 -42.98
C PHE A 136 -16.94 14.16 -43.81
N ILE A 137 -17.17 12.89 -43.44
CA ILE A 137 -18.00 11.98 -44.24
C ILE A 137 -19.27 11.61 -43.46
N THR A 138 -19.14 10.89 -42.36
CA THR A 138 -20.28 10.21 -41.75
C THR A 138 -21.09 11.07 -40.80
N HIS A 139 -20.48 12.09 -40.17
CA HIS A 139 -21.10 12.97 -39.17
C HIS A 139 -21.78 12.23 -37.99
N LYS A 140 -21.46 10.95 -37.78
CA LYS A 140 -22.06 10.07 -36.77
C LYS A 140 -21.06 9.75 -35.66
N ARG A 141 -21.57 9.56 -34.43
CA ARG A 141 -20.77 9.15 -33.25
C ARG A 141 -19.56 10.06 -32.96
N LEU A 142 -19.75 11.38 -33.16
CA LEU A 142 -18.73 12.41 -32.88
C LEU A 142 -18.39 12.50 -31.38
N LEU A 143 -19.36 12.15 -30.53
CA LEU A 143 -19.26 12.13 -29.06
C LEU A 143 -19.23 10.69 -28.50
N GLU A 144 -18.65 9.72 -29.22
CA GLU A 144 -18.54 8.36 -28.66
C GLU A 144 -17.51 8.33 -27.53
N TRP A 145 -18.02 8.36 -26.30
CA TRP A 145 -17.28 8.25 -25.05
C TRP A 145 -17.37 6.82 -24.52
N TYR A 146 -16.21 6.22 -24.22
CA TYR A 146 -16.12 5.05 -23.36
C TYR A 146 -15.78 5.52 -21.94
N PRO A 147 -16.61 5.20 -20.92
CA PRO A 147 -16.29 5.48 -19.52
C PRO A 147 -14.95 4.84 -19.14
N SER A 148 -14.18 5.51 -18.27
CA SER A 148 -12.92 4.94 -17.74
C SER A 148 -13.14 3.64 -16.96
N SER A 149 -14.33 3.46 -16.38
CA SER A 149 -14.74 2.26 -15.64
C SER A 149 -14.98 1.04 -16.53
N SER A 150 -15.23 1.22 -17.83
CA SER A 150 -15.52 0.12 -18.77
C SER A 150 -14.27 -0.55 -19.35
N LEU A 151 -13.06 -0.19 -18.89
CA LEU A 151 -11.77 -0.71 -19.40
C LEU A 151 -11.13 -1.75 -18.48
N VAL A 152 -11.81 -2.17 -17.42
CA VAL A 152 -11.32 -3.17 -16.48
C VAL A 152 -12.07 -4.47 -16.75
N HIS A 153 -11.42 -5.37 -17.50
CA HIS A 153 -11.41 -6.83 -17.34
C HIS A 153 -10.55 -7.39 -18.48
N ASP A 154 -9.24 -7.49 -18.24
CA ASP A 154 -8.36 -8.49 -18.85
C ASP A 154 -7.05 -8.50 -18.05
N GLY A 155 -7.17 -8.91 -16.78
CA GLY A 155 -6.02 -9.29 -15.95
C GLY A 155 -5.31 -10.54 -16.49
N ASP A 156 -5.95 -11.25 -17.42
CA ASP A 156 -5.41 -12.38 -18.18
C ASP A 156 -5.30 -12.02 -19.67
N SER A 157 -4.58 -10.95 -20.01
CA SER A 157 -4.20 -10.73 -21.41
C SER A 157 -3.24 -11.84 -21.85
N ASN A 158 -3.82 -12.97 -22.27
CA ASN A 158 -3.15 -14.12 -22.84
C ASN A 158 -2.22 -13.64 -23.96
N ILE A 159 -1.02 -14.23 -24.06
CA ILE A 159 -0.02 -13.88 -25.08
C ILE A 159 -0.63 -13.87 -26.49
N PHE A 160 -1.55 -14.79 -26.79
CA PHE A 160 -2.29 -14.84 -28.06
C PHE A 160 -3.16 -13.59 -28.30
N SER A 161 -3.82 -13.06 -27.27
CA SER A 161 -4.61 -11.83 -27.36
C SER A 161 -3.72 -10.64 -27.72
N LEU A 162 -2.52 -10.59 -27.13
CA LEU A 162 -1.52 -9.55 -27.43
C LEU A 162 -1.00 -9.66 -28.86
N TYR A 163 -0.65 -10.86 -29.35
CA TYR A 163 -0.27 -11.07 -30.75
C TYR A 163 -1.38 -10.69 -31.73
N ARG A 164 -2.65 -10.97 -31.40
CA ARG A 164 -3.80 -10.55 -32.21
C ARG A 164 -3.95 -9.04 -32.23
N SER A 165 -3.76 -8.37 -31.09
CA SER A 165 -3.88 -6.91 -31.00
C SER A 165 -2.72 -6.18 -31.69
N MET A 166 -1.49 -6.70 -31.57
CA MET A 166 -0.24 -6.08 -32.04
C MET A 166 0.31 -6.75 -33.31
N TRP A 167 -0.55 -7.45 -34.07
CA TRP A 167 -0.19 -8.28 -35.22
C TRP A 167 0.66 -7.55 -36.29
N ILE A 168 0.49 -6.24 -36.41
CA ILE A 168 1.14 -5.41 -37.43
C ILE A 168 2.68 -5.41 -37.32
N GLY A 169 3.22 -5.46 -36.10
CA GLY A 169 4.66 -5.53 -35.87
C GLY A 169 5.27 -6.81 -36.47
N PRO A 170 4.82 -8.01 -36.03
CA PRO A 170 5.24 -9.28 -36.62
C PRO A 170 4.97 -9.39 -38.12
N ALA A 171 3.82 -8.92 -38.61
CA ALA A 171 3.49 -8.99 -40.04
C ALA A 171 4.46 -8.17 -40.91
N ILE A 172 4.75 -6.93 -40.51
CA ILE A 172 5.75 -6.09 -41.20
C ILE A 172 7.14 -6.73 -41.10
N ALA A 173 7.52 -7.26 -39.93
CA ALA A 173 8.82 -7.90 -39.74
C ALA A 173 9.02 -9.09 -40.70
N ILE A 174 8.03 -9.99 -40.80
CA ILE A 174 8.06 -11.14 -41.70
C ILE A 174 8.09 -10.68 -43.17
N GLY A 175 7.24 -9.73 -43.55
CA GLY A 175 7.16 -9.21 -44.92
C GLY A 175 8.48 -8.60 -45.39
N MET A 176 9.12 -7.78 -44.55
CA MET A 176 10.41 -7.16 -44.87
C MET A 176 11.56 -8.17 -44.88
N ALA A 177 11.56 -9.15 -43.97
CA ALA A 177 12.54 -10.23 -44.00
C ALA A 177 12.45 -11.06 -45.29
N ALA A 178 11.22 -11.36 -45.75
CA ALA A 178 10.99 -12.05 -47.02
C ALA A 178 11.39 -11.20 -48.24
N TYR A 179 11.21 -9.89 -48.17
CA TYR A 179 11.65 -8.95 -49.22
C TYR A 179 13.18 -8.89 -49.32
N PHE A 180 13.87 -8.71 -48.19
CA PHE A 180 15.34 -8.59 -48.19
C PHE A 180 16.06 -9.90 -48.53
N THR A 181 15.54 -11.05 -48.11
CA THR A 181 16.10 -12.36 -48.50
C THR A 181 16.06 -12.59 -50.01
N ARG A 182 15.06 -12.08 -50.73
CA ARG A 182 14.96 -12.16 -52.19
C ARG A 182 15.71 -11.05 -52.95
N GLY A 183 15.71 -9.83 -52.42
CA GLY A 183 16.19 -8.65 -53.17
C GLY A 183 17.57 -8.12 -52.79
N ARG A 184 17.92 -8.13 -51.49
CA ARG A 184 19.17 -7.54 -50.94
C ARG A 184 19.59 -8.24 -49.63
N PRO A 185 20.24 -9.42 -49.70
CA PRO A 185 20.55 -10.19 -48.50
C PRO A 185 21.49 -9.46 -47.52
N GLY A 186 22.37 -8.58 -48.01
CA GLY A 186 23.23 -7.75 -47.14
C GLY A 186 22.44 -6.79 -46.23
N ALA A 187 21.33 -6.22 -46.73
CA ALA A 187 20.48 -5.31 -45.96
C ALA A 187 19.69 -6.02 -44.85
N LEU A 188 19.55 -7.35 -44.93
CA LEU A 188 18.90 -8.13 -43.88
C LEU A 188 19.70 -8.11 -42.59
N LEU A 189 21.04 -8.18 -42.67
CA LEU A 189 21.89 -8.16 -41.48
C LEU A 189 21.82 -6.82 -40.75
N GLU A 190 21.74 -5.71 -41.51
CA GLU A 190 21.61 -4.35 -40.98
C GLU A 190 20.24 -4.09 -40.33
N THR A 191 19.16 -4.69 -40.87
CA THR A 191 17.79 -4.45 -40.42
C THR A 191 17.26 -5.48 -39.43
N ALA A 192 17.92 -6.65 -39.33
CA ALA A 192 17.53 -7.76 -38.45
C ALA A 192 17.25 -7.34 -36.99
N PRO A 193 18.04 -6.47 -36.34
CA PRO A 193 17.74 -6.04 -34.97
C PRO A 193 16.37 -5.36 -34.83
N ILE A 194 16.00 -4.50 -35.79
CA ILE A 194 14.74 -3.76 -35.77
C ILE A 194 13.58 -4.70 -36.09
N LEU A 195 13.73 -5.58 -37.08
CA LEU A 195 12.70 -6.57 -37.43
C LEU A 195 12.47 -7.55 -36.26
N GLY A 196 13.54 -7.96 -35.58
CA GLY A 196 13.47 -8.78 -34.36
C GLY A 196 12.71 -8.07 -33.24
N LEU A 197 12.98 -6.78 -33.00
CA LEU A 197 12.23 -5.99 -32.02
C LEU A 197 10.73 -5.91 -32.37
N TRP A 198 10.38 -5.69 -33.64
CA TRP A 198 8.97 -5.63 -34.07
C TRP A 198 8.25 -6.96 -33.94
N PHE A 199 8.92 -8.06 -34.30
CA PHE A 199 8.39 -9.41 -34.17
C PHE A 199 8.19 -9.83 -32.70
N LEU A 200 9.14 -9.49 -31.83
CA LEU A 200 9.10 -9.82 -30.41
C LEU A 200 8.32 -8.80 -29.57
N SER A 201 7.85 -7.70 -30.15
CA SER A 201 7.13 -6.64 -29.41
C SER A 201 5.92 -7.16 -28.61
N PRO A 202 5.07 -8.10 -29.09
CA PRO A 202 3.95 -8.59 -28.30
C PRO A 202 4.42 -9.44 -27.10
N LEU A 203 5.49 -10.22 -27.28
CA LEU A 203 6.12 -11.00 -26.20
C LEU A 203 6.75 -10.06 -25.16
N TRP A 204 7.39 -8.98 -25.59
CA TRP A 204 8.00 -8.00 -24.69
C TRP A 204 6.94 -7.28 -23.84
N VAL A 205 5.84 -6.85 -24.48
CA VAL A 205 4.68 -6.25 -23.78
C VAL A 205 4.06 -7.24 -22.78
N TRP A 206 3.88 -8.50 -23.17
CA TRP A 206 3.39 -9.54 -22.28
C TRP A 206 4.31 -9.76 -21.08
N TRP A 207 5.63 -9.83 -21.31
CA TRP A 207 6.60 -10.06 -20.24
C TRP A 207 6.65 -8.92 -19.23
N ILE A 208 6.62 -7.68 -19.68
CA ILE A 208 6.57 -6.50 -18.80
C ILE A 208 5.20 -6.35 -18.12
N GLY A 209 4.12 -6.76 -18.79
CA GLY A 209 2.75 -6.68 -18.29
C GLY A 209 2.38 -7.74 -17.25
N ARG A 210 3.23 -8.76 -17.04
CA ARG A 210 3.00 -9.79 -16.02
C ARG A 210 2.97 -9.16 -14.63
N PRO A 211 1.98 -9.50 -13.78
CA PRO A 211 1.99 -9.12 -12.38
C PRO A 211 3.32 -9.56 -11.75
N ARG A 212 4.07 -8.61 -11.18
CA ARG A 212 5.24 -8.94 -10.39
C ARG A 212 4.74 -9.48 -9.06
N VAL A 213 4.70 -10.80 -8.94
CA VAL A 213 4.47 -11.46 -7.65
C VAL A 213 5.72 -11.25 -6.82
N ALA A 214 5.60 -10.51 -5.72
CA ALA A 214 6.67 -10.37 -4.75
C ALA A 214 7.11 -11.78 -4.31
N ARG A 215 8.41 -12.09 -4.39
CA ARG A 215 8.91 -13.38 -3.93
C ARG A 215 8.73 -13.46 -2.42
N ALA A 216 7.85 -14.34 -1.95
CA ALA A 216 7.74 -14.63 -0.53
C ALA A 216 9.08 -15.19 -0.01
N PRO A 217 9.58 -14.74 1.15
CA PRO A 217 10.77 -15.31 1.74
C PRO A 217 10.53 -16.79 2.07
N ALA A 218 11.50 -17.64 1.75
CA ALA A 218 11.46 -19.05 2.14
C ALA A 218 11.73 -19.15 3.65
N LEU A 219 10.66 -19.21 4.45
CA LEU A 219 10.74 -19.41 5.90
C LEU A 219 10.75 -20.90 6.23
N THR A 220 11.62 -21.29 7.17
CA THR A 220 11.62 -22.65 7.73
C THR A 220 10.42 -22.83 8.65
N ALA A 221 9.96 -24.07 8.85
CA ALA A 221 8.85 -24.37 9.77
C ALA A 221 9.08 -23.81 11.19
N SER A 222 10.32 -23.85 11.68
CA SER A 222 10.70 -23.26 12.97
C SER A 222 10.52 -21.74 13.03
N LYS A 223 10.82 -21.02 11.95
CA LYS A 223 10.62 -19.57 11.85
C LYS A 223 9.14 -19.21 11.76
N ILE A 224 8.36 -20.01 11.03
CA ILE A 224 6.90 -19.84 10.95
C ILE A 224 6.29 -20.01 12.34
N SER A 225 6.61 -21.11 13.04
CA SER A 225 6.12 -21.35 14.40
C SER A 225 6.54 -20.25 15.38
N PHE A 226 7.75 -19.70 15.26
CA PHE A 226 8.17 -18.55 16.07
C PHE A 226 7.29 -17.31 15.81
N LEU A 227 7.03 -16.98 14.54
CA LEU A 227 6.22 -15.82 14.15
C LEU A 227 4.75 -15.99 14.56
N GLU A 228 4.19 -17.18 14.40
CA GLU A 228 2.83 -17.54 14.82
C GLU A 228 2.64 -17.41 16.34
N LYS A 229 3.60 -17.90 17.14
CA LYS A 229 3.59 -17.69 18.60
C LYS A 229 3.72 -16.21 18.95
N LEU A 230 4.58 -15.48 18.25
CA LEU A 230 4.79 -14.05 18.48
C LEU A 230 3.52 -13.25 18.15
N SER A 231 2.83 -13.53 17.04
CA SER A 231 1.57 -12.87 16.69
C SER A 231 0.49 -13.15 17.72
N ARG A 232 0.33 -14.41 18.18
CA ARG A 232 -0.67 -14.74 19.20
C ARG A 232 -0.40 -14.04 20.52
N LYS A 233 0.86 -13.99 20.97
CA LYS A 233 1.29 -13.26 22.18
C LYS A 233 1.13 -11.75 22.04
N THR A 234 1.39 -11.20 20.85
CA THR A 234 1.21 -9.77 20.59
C THR A 234 -0.26 -9.38 20.63
N TRP A 235 -1.14 -10.17 20.01
CA TRP A 235 -2.59 -9.89 20.04
C TRP A 235 -3.20 -10.04 21.43
N ALA A 236 -2.62 -10.89 22.30
CA ALA A 236 -3.06 -11.03 23.70
C ALA A 236 -3.04 -9.71 24.49
N PHE A 237 -2.25 -8.72 24.07
CA PHE A 237 -2.32 -7.36 24.60
C PHE A 237 -3.74 -6.78 24.44
N PHE A 238 -4.29 -6.79 23.23
CA PHE A 238 -5.64 -6.28 22.97
C PHE A 238 -6.71 -7.12 23.66
N GLU A 239 -6.53 -8.44 23.71
CA GLU A 239 -7.44 -9.35 24.41
C GLU A 239 -7.50 -9.06 25.92
N THR A 240 -6.37 -8.68 26.52
CA THR A 240 -6.25 -8.41 27.95
C THR A 240 -6.76 -7.02 28.32
N PHE A 241 -6.47 -6.00 27.51
CA PHE A 241 -6.68 -4.61 27.90
C PHE A 241 -7.85 -3.90 27.22
N ALA A 242 -8.30 -4.33 26.03
CA ALA A 242 -9.47 -3.73 25.37
C ALA A 242 -10.77 -4.42 25.81
N THR A 243 -11.13 -4.27 27.08
CA THR A 243 -12.28 -4.94 27.71
C THR A 243 -13.45 -3.99 27.95
N ALA A 244 -14.55 -4.50 28.53
CA ALA A 244 -15.70 -3.69 28.87
C ALA A 244 -15.40 -2.59 29.90
N GLU A 245 -14.40 -2.77 30.78
CA GLU A 245 -13.98 -1.77 31.77
C GLU A 245 -13.41 -0.50 31.10
N ASP A 246 -12.67 -0.69 30.01
CA ASP A 246 -12.08 0.37 29.19
C ASP A 246 -12.93 0.70 27.95
N HIS A 247 -14.23 0.37 27.99
CA HIS A 247 -15.17 0.61 26.89
C HIS A 247 -14.71 0.04 25.53
N TRP A 248 -13.97 -1.07 25.55
CA TRP A 248 -13.39 -1.73 24.37
C TRP A 248 -12.41 -0.85 23.59
N LEU A 249 -11.78 0.11 24.28
CA LEU A 249 -10.70 0.94 23.76
C LEU A 249 -9.35 0.42 24.30
N PRO A 250 -8.32 0.30 23.45
CA PRO A 250 -7.00 -0.11 23.92
C PRO A 250 -6.32 1.03 24.73
N PRO A 251 -5.60 0.72 25.81
CA PRO A 251 -4.75 1.71 26.47
C PRO A 251 -3.58 2.09 25.58
N ASP A 252 -2.98 3.24 25.85
CA ASP A 252 -1.80 3.75 25.15
C ASP A 252 -0.57 2.88 25.39
N ASN A 253 -0.39 2.44 26.63
CA ASN A 253 0.69 1.55 27.01
C ASN A 253 0.36 0.78 28.29
N PHE A 254 1.08 -0.33 28.47
CA PHE A 254 1.13 -1.09 29.71
C PHE A 254 2.60 -1.25 30.14
N GLN A 255 2.87 -0.96 31.39
CA GLN A 255 4.16 -1.17 32.02
C GLN A 255 4.05 -2.31 33.03
N GLN A 256 4.91 -3.32 32.93
CA GLN A 256 4.94 -4.43 33.90
C GLN A 256 5.90 -4.19 35.07
N ASN A 257 7.06 -3.59 34.80
CA ASN A 257 8.12 -3.35 35.78
C ASN A 257 8.38 -1.84 35.93
N PRO A 258 8.66 -1.33 37.15
CA PRO A 258 8.78 -2.07 38.41
C PRO A 258 7.45 -2.52 39.03
N ALA A 259 6.34 -1.91 38.62
CA ALA A 259 4.99 -2.32 39.01
C ALA A 259 4.05 -2.26 37.79
N PRO A 260 3.00 -3.10 37.75
CA PRO A 260 1.96 -3.05 36.73
C PRO A 260 1.24 -1.69 36.71
N VAL A 261 1.31 -0.98 35.59
CA VAL A 261 0.61 0.29 35.36
C VAL A 261 -0.03 0.25 33.98
N VAL A 262 -1.35 0.49 33.92
CA VAL A 262 -2.10 0.66 32.69
C VAL A 262 -2.32 2.15 32.47
N SER A 263 -1.92 2.65 31.30
CA SER A 263 -2.23 4.02 30.90
C SER A 263 -3.64 4.06 30.32
N HIS A 264 -4.65 4.34 31.14
CA HIS A 264 -6.08 4.45 30.78
C HIS A 264 -6.41 5.66 29.88
N ARG A 265 -5.66 5.80 28.78
CA ARG A 265 -5.90 6.77 27.72
C ARG A 265 -5.72 6.11 26.37
N THR A 266 -6.41 6.57 25.35
CA THR A 266 -6.29 6.05 23.98
C THR A 266 -6.23 7.19 22.97
N SER A 267 -5.65 6.89 21.80
CA SER A 267 -5.58 7.80 20.65
C SER A 267 -6.38 7.25 19.47
N PRO A 268 -6.75 8.09 18.49
CA PRO A 268 -7.42 7.62 17.27
C PRO A 268 -6.58 6.57 16.52
N THR A 269 -5.26 6.72 16.50
CA THR A 269 -4.35 5.71 15.93
C THR A 269 -4.46 4.37 16.67
N ASN A 270 -4.45 4.37 18.01
CA ASN A 270 -4.55 3.17 18.82
C ASN A 270 -5.88 2.44 18.60
N ILE A 271 -6.99 3.19 18.54
CA ILE A 271 -8.33 2.63 18.22
C ILE A 271 -8.30 1.93 16.87
N GLY A 272 -7.78 2.59 15.83
CA GLY A 272 -7.67 2.00 14.50
C GLY A 272 -6.79 0.76 14.45
N LEU A 273 -5.65 0.77 15.15
CA LEU A 273 -4.74 -0.38 15.25
C LEU A 273 -5.39 -1.57 15.98
N ALA A 274 -6.14 -1.35 17.07
CA ALA A 274 -6.83 -2.41 17.78
C ALA A 274 -7.94 -3.05 16.93
N LEU A 275 -8.69 -2.24 16.18
CA LEU A 275 -9.70 -2.75 15.25
C LEU A 275 -9.09 -3.62 14.15
N LEU A 276 -7.98 -3.19 13.55
CA LEU A 276 -7.26 -4.00 12.57
C LEU A 276 -6.59 -5.23 13.21
N ALA A 277 -6.08 -5.12 14.43
CA ALA A 277 -5.51 -6.24 15.15
C ALA A 277 -6.56 -7.34 15.40
N ASN A 278 -7.82 -6.97 15.69
CA ASN A 278 -8.91 -7.95 15.79
C ASN A 278 -9.25 -8.58 14.44
N LEU A 279 -9.25 -7.81 13.35
CA LEU A 279 -9.42 -8.38 12.00
C LEU A 279 -8.27 -9.36 11.67
N CYS A 280 -7.03 -9.00 11.96
CA CYS A 280 -5.89 -9.91 11.80
C CYS A 280 -6.01 -11.14 12.71
N ALA A 281 -6.48 -10.99 13.95
CA ALA A 281 -6.70 -12.11 14.85
C ALA A 281 -7.73 -13.10 14.29
N TYR A 282 -8.76 -12.62 13.59
CA TYR A 282 -9.67 -13.49 12.84
C TYR A 282 -8.94 -14.19 11.68
N ASP A 283 -8.13 -13.48 10.88
CA ASP A 283 -7.36 -14.07 9.77
C ASP A 283 -6.36 -15.14 10.23
N PHE A 284 -5.79 -14.97 11.42
CA PHE A 284 -4.93 -15.96 12.08
C PHE A 284 -5.71 -17.06 12.81
N GLY A 285 -7.04 -16.98 12.88
CA GLY A 285 -7.88 -17.98 13.54
C GLY A 285 -7.92 -17.88 15.06
N TYR A 286 -7.44 -16.78 15.66
CA TYR A 286 -7.41 -16.55 17.12
C TYR A 286 -8.77 -16.17 17.70
N ILE A 287 -9.65 -15.58 16.91
CA ILE A 287 -11.03 -15.27 17.29
C ILE A 287 -12.04 -15.72 16.23
N SER A 288 -13.27 -15.99 16.65
CA SER A 288 -14.37 -16.31 15.74
C SER A 288 -14.90 -15.07 15.01
N CYS A 289 -15.71 -15.27 13.97
CA CYS A 289 -16.37 -14.18 13.25
C CYS A 289 -17.36 -13.45 14.16
N GLY A 290 -18.13 -14.19 14.96
CA GLY A 290 -19.04 -13.62 15.96
C GLY A 290 -18.31 -12.75 16.98
N ARG A 291 -17.14 -13.20 17.46
CA ARG A 291 -16.30 -12.42 18.39
C ARG A 291 -15.78 -11.12 17.76
N LEU A 292 -15.30 -11.18 16.52
CA LEU A 292 -14.87 -10.00 15.75
C LEU A 292 -16.01 -9.00 15.59
N ILE A 293 -17.21 -9.45 15.20
CA ILE A 293 -18.40 -8.61 15.03
C ILE A 293 -18.78 -7.96 16.37
N ALA A 294 -18.77 -8.73 17.47
CA ALA A 294 -19.12 -8.24 18.79
C ALA A 294 -18.15 -7.16 19.27
N GLN A 295 -16.84 -7.41 19.20
CA GLN A 295 -15.81 -6.43 19.59
C GLN A 295 -15.90 -5.16 18.74
N THR A 296 -15.98 -5.30 17.41
CA THR A 296 -16.11 -4.15 16.50
C THR A 296 -17.38 -3.35 16.80
N THR A 297 -18.51 -4.03 17.06
CA THR A 297 -19.77 -3.37 17.43
C THR A 297 -19.63 -2.57 18.72
N ASN A 298 -18.97 -3.14 19.74
CA ASN A 298 -18.79 -2.47 21.02
C ASN A 298 -17.86 -1.26 20.89
N THR A 299 -16.71 -1.39 20.21
CA THR A 299 -15.80 -0.27 19.97
C THR A 299 -16.49 0.84 19.17
N PHE A 300 -17.28 0.51 18.14
CA PHE A 300 -18.03 1.51 17.37
C PHE A 300 -19.09 2.23 18.20
N ARG A 301 -19.82 1.50 19.07
CA ARG A 301 -20.75 2.13 20.01
C ARG A 301 -20.03 3.14 20.92
N THR A 302 -18.84 2.79 21.40
CA THR A 302 -18.01 3.72 22.18
C THR A 302 -17.58 4.93 21.35
N MET A 303 -17.10 4.72 20.12
CA MET A 303 -16.70 5.80 19.21
C MET A 303 -17.85 6.75 18.86
N GLU A 304 -19.10 6.28 18.80
CA GLU A 304 -20.27 7.13 18.61
C GLU A 304 -20.46 8.11 19.79
N ALA A 305 -20.18 7.65 21.01
CA ALA A 305 -20.32 8.44 22.24
C ALA A 305 -19.17 9.43 22.49
N LEU A 306 -18.02 9.25 21.84
CA LEU A 306 -16.87 10.16 22.00
C LEU A 306 -17.17 11.56 21.43
N GLU A 307 -16.82 12.59 22.20
CA GLU A 307 -16.85 13.97 21.74
C GLU A 307 -15.87 14.16 20.56
N ARG A 308 -16.31 14.86 19.52
CA ARG A 308 -15.57 15.04 18.26
C ARG A 308 -15.67 16.48 17.77
N HIS A 309 -14.71 16.88 16.93
CA HIS A 309 -14.71 18.18 16.27
C HIS A 309 -14.69 17.99 14.75
N ARG A 310 -15.80 18.36 14.06
CA ARG A 310 -15.92 18.25 12.58
C ARG A 310 -15.58 16.85 12.04
N GLY A 311 -16.08 15.82 12.73
CA GLY A 311 -15.80 14.42 12.42
C GLY A 311 -14.45 13.91 12.97
N HIS A 312 -13.52 14.78 13.35
CA HIS A 312 -12.24 14.37 13.93
C HIS A 312 -12.37 13.99 15.41
N PHE A 313 -11.65 12.94 15.79
CA PHE A 313 -11.41 12.56 17.18
C PHE A 313 -10.24 13.36 17.75
N TYR A 314 -10.29 13.69 19.04
CA TYR A 314 -9.18 14.31 19.76
C TYR A 314 -8.04 13.30 19.97
N ASN A 315 -6.82 13.79 20.20
CA ASN A 315 -5.64 12.94 20.28
C ASN A 315 -5.65 11.98 21.48
N TRP A 316 -6.34 12.36 22.57
CA TRP A 316 -6.40 11.57 23.79
C TRP A 316 -7.80 11.57 24.41
N TYR A 317 -8.26 10.37 24.74
CA TYR A 317 -9.44 10.14 25.57
C TYR A 317 -9.07 9.26 26.74
N ASP A 318 -9.65 9.51 27.91
CA ASP A 318 -9.62 8.59 29.03
C ASP A 318 -10.53 7.37 28.73
N THR A 319 -10.01 6.15 28.84
CA THR A 319 -10.72 4.93 28.41
C THR A 319 -11.84 4.51 29.37
N GLN A 320 -11.78 4.94 30.63
CA GLN A 320 -12.77 4.60 31.65
C GLN A 320 -13.91 5.62 31.73
N THR A 321 -13.65 6.89 31.43
CA THR A 321 -14.62 7.98 31.54
C THR A 321 -15.12 8.52 30.19
N LEU A 322 -14.46 8.14 29.09
CA LEU A 322 -14.71 8.63 27.72
C LEU A 322 -14.52 10.14 27.52
N LYS A 323 -13.95 10.83 28.51
CA LYS A 323 -13.69 12.27 28.44
C LYS A 323 -12.43 12.54 27.61
N PRO A 324 -12.46 13.54 26.71
CA PRO A 324 -11.24 13.98 26.04
C PRO A 324 -10.29 14.62 27.06
N LEU A 325 -8.99 14.34 26.91
CA LEU A 325 -7.95 14.90 27.77
C LEU A 325 -7.48 16.26 27.24
N LEU A 326 -7.20 17.21 28.15
CA LEU A 326 -6.71 18.53 27.75
C LEU A 326 -5.21 18.49 27.39
N PRO A 327 -4.77 19.28 26.40
CA PRO A 327 -5.58 20.16 25.55
C PRO A 327 -6.42 19.38 24.52
N LEU A 328 -7.60 19.92 24.15
CA LEU A 328 -8.46 19.33 23.11
C LEU A 328 -7.80 19.49 21.74
N TYR A 329 -6.91 18.56 21.42
CA TYR A 329 -6.03 18.65 20.25
C TYR A 329 -6.41 17.63 19.19
N ILE A 330 -6.43 18.04 17.93
CA ILE A 330 -6.67 17.20 16.77
C ILE A 330 -5.35 17.02 16.02
N SER A 331 -4.92 15.78 15.88
CA SER A 331 -3.70 15.41 15.15
C SER A 331 -4.06 14.98 13.73
N THR A 332 -3.39 15.59 12.73
CA THR A 332 -3.57 15.21 11.31
C THR A 332 -3.15 13.76 11.09
N VAL A 333 -2.04 13.34 11.71
CA VAL A 333 -1.54 11.96 11.65
C VAL A 333 -2.54 10.98 12.23
N ASP A 334 -3.08 11.26 13.41
CA ASP A 334 -4.01 10.34 14.07
C ASP A 334 -5.33 10.22 13.29
N SER A 335 -5.81 11.35 12.75
CA SER A 335 -7.00 11.38 11.90
C SER A 335 -6.80 10.55 10.63
N GLY A 336 -5.66 10.75 9.95
CA GLY A 336 -5.34 10.02 8.73
C GLY A 336 -5.12 8.53 8.94
N ASN A 337 -4.42 8.16 10.02
CA ASN A 337 -4.21 6.76 10.41
C ASN A 337 -5.54 6.09 10.74
N LEU A 338 -6.38 6.70 11.59
CA LEU A 338 -7.70 6.15 11.91
C LEU A 338 -8.55 5.99 10.64
N ALA A 339 -8.61 7.00 9.78
CA ALA A 339 -9.38 6.92 8.54
C ALA A 339 -8.86 5.81 7.61
N GLY A 340 -7.55 5.69 7.44
CA GLY A 340 -6.93 4.59 6.69
C GLY A 340 -7.24 3.22 7.28
N HIS A 341 -7.14 3.07 8.60
CA HIS A 341 -7.46 1.83 9.31
C HIS A 341 -8.94 1.45 9.17
N LEU A 342 -9.87 2.41 9.29
CA LEU A 342 -11.30 2.17 9.12
C LEU A 342 -11.68 1.77 7.70
N LEU A 343 -11.06 2.38 6.69
CA LEU A 343 -11.27 1.98 5.28
C LEU A 343 -10.73 0.58 4.99
N THR A 344 -9.61 0.19 5.62
CA THR A 344 -9.11 -1.19 5.56
C THR A 344 -10.05 -2.15 6.27
N LEU A 345 -10.51 -1.82 7.48
CA LEU A 345 -11.46 -2.60 8.26
C LEU A 345 -12.77 -2.81 7.48
N LYS A 346 -13.31 -1.76 6.85
CA LYS A 346 -14.50 -1.84 5.98
C LYS A 346 -14.37 -2.93 4.94
N ASN A 347 -13.26 -2.94 4.20
CA ASN A 347 -13.03 -3.94 3.16
C ASN A 347 -12.79 -5.33 3.73
N GLY A 348 -12.07 -5.43 4.85
CA GLY A 348 -11.88 -6.69 5.58
C GLY A 348 -13.20 -7.30 6.04
N LEU A 349 -14.07 -6.50 6.64
CA LEU A 349 -15.42 -6.92 7.04
C LEU A 349 -16.24 -7.38 5.84
N LEU A 350 -16.25 -6.64 4.74
CA LEU A 350 -17.00 -7.03 3.53
C LEU A 350 -16.50 -8.34 2.93
N ALA A 351 -15.20 -8.61 2.99
CA ALA A 351 -14.62 -9.87 2.52
C ALA A 351 -15.12 -11.09 3.32
N LEU A 352 -15.57 -10.91 4.57
CA LEU A 352 -16.14 -11.98 5.40
C LEU A 352 -17.47 -12.52 4.84
N LEU A 353 -18.17 -11.75 3.99
CA LEU A 353 -19.43 -12.21 3.37
C LEU A 353 -19.22 -13.40 2.44
N ASP A 354 -18.04 -13.50 1.83
CA ASP A 354 -17.68 -14.55 0.88
C ASP A 354 -16.89 -15.70 1.53
N GLN A 355 -16.68 -15.64 2.85
CA GLN A 355 -15.91 -16.64 3.60
C GLN A 355 -16.79 -17.73 4.24
N PRO A 356 -16.26 -18.94 4.44
CA PRO A 356 -16.94 -19.98 5.22
C PRO A 356 -17.19 -19.55 6.66
N VAL A 357 -18.20 -20.16 7.29
CA VAL A 357 -18.61 -19.84 8.68
C VAL A 357 -17.45 -20.02 9.66
N LEU A 358 -16.70 -21.11 9.52
CA LEU A 358 -15.46 -21.37 10.24
C LEU A 358 -14.30 -20.80 9.41
N ALA A 359 -13.48 -19.96 10.04
CA ALA A 359 -12.35 -19.34 9.36
C ALA A 359 -11.40 -20.41 8.77
N PRO A 360 -10.84 -20.21 7.55
CA PRO A 360 -10.00 -21.21 6.90
C PRO A 360 -8.78 -21.65 7.72
N ARG A 361 -8.22 -20.73 8.52
CA ARG A 361 -7.04 -20.97 9.37
C ARG A 361 -7.37 -21.26 10.84
N PHE A 362 -8.63 -21.60 11.14
CA PHE A 362 -9.07 -21.73 12.53
C PHE A 362 -8.23 -22.77 13.31
N PHE A 363 -8.02 -23.96 12.75
CA PHE A 363 -7.28 -25.01 13.44
C PHE A 363 -5.78 -24.68 13.58
N GLU A 364 -5.19 -23.99 12.60
CA GLU A 364 -3.85 -23.42 12.73
C GLU A 364 -3.80 -22.38 13.85
N GLY A 365 -4.80 -21.51 13.96
CA GLY A 365 -4.88 -20.55 15.07
C GLY A 365 -5.01 -21.21 16.44
N VAL A 366 -5.74 -22.33 16.54
CA VAL A 366 -5.82 -23.16 17.76
C VAL A 366 -4.45 -23.78 18.05
N ARG A 367 -3.75 -24.29 17.02
CA ARG A 367 -2.39 -24.84 17.14
C ARG A 367 -1.40 -23.79 17.67
N ASP A 368 -1.48 -22.55 17.20
CA ASP A 368 -0.64 -21.44 17.65
C ASP A 368 -0.85 -21.19 19.16
N THR A 369 -2.11 -21.11 19.61
CA THR A 369 -2.45 -20.94 21.03
C THR A 369 -1.99 -22.14 21.87
N VAL A 370 -2.14 -23.38 21.38
CA VAL A 370 -1.61 -24.59 22.03
C VAL A 370 -0.09 -24.51 22.19
N ALA A 371 0.63 -24.08 21.15
CA ALA A 371 2.08 -23.96 21.20
C ALA A 371 2.54 -22.92 22.25
N VAL A 372 1.80 -21.80 22.38
CA VAL A 372 2.04 -20.81 23.43
C VAL A 372 1.73 -21.38 24.83
N LEU A 373 0.62 -22.09 24.98
CA LEU A 373 0.24 -22.73 26.23
C LEU A 373 1.29 -23.76 26.68
N MET A 374 1.82 -24.56 25.75
CA MET A 374 2.89 -25.53 26.04
C MET A 374 4.20 -24.85 26.48
N ASP A 375 4.58 -23.74 25.84
CA ASP A 375 5.73 -22.93 26.27
C ASP A 375 5.53 -22.39 27.70
N ALA A 376 4.31 -21.96 28.04
CA ALA A 376 3.98 -21.42 29.36
C ALA A 376 3.91 -22.51 30.44
N ALA A 377 3.25 -23.65 30.19
CA ALA A 377 2.92 -24.66 31.20
C ALA A 377 4.11 -25.50 31.70
N GLY A 378 5.21 -25.58 30.95
CA GLY A 378 6.37 -26.41 31.31
C GLY A 378 6.08 -27.93 31.31
N SER A 379 6.93 -28.73 31.97
CA SER A 379 6.95 -30.19 31.84
C SER A 379 5.88 -30.96 32.63
N ALA A 380 5.25 -30.36 33.63
CA ALA A 380 4.35 -31.05 34.57
C ALA A 380 2.94 -31.35 34.00
N VAL A 381 2.50 -30.66 32.95
CA VAL A 381 1.12 -30.74 32.39
C VAL A 381 1.07 -31.48 31.05
N MET A 382 2.17 -32.14 30.68
CA MET A 382 2.39 -32.68 29.34
C MET A 382 1.37 -33.73 28.85
N PRO A 383 0.78 -34.62 29.68
CA PRO A 383 -0.16 -35.63 29.17
C PRO A 383 -1.44 -35.04 28.56
N HIS A 384 -2.12 -34.12 29.27
CA HIS A 384 -3.34 -33.48 28.77
C HIS A 384 -3.04 -32.58 27.56
N LEU A 385 -1.91 -31.85 27.60
CA LEU A 385 -1.46 -31.01 26.50
C LEU A 385 -1.06 -31.82 25.25
N THR A 386 -0.52 -33.03 25.43
CA THR A 386 -0.19 -33.93 24.32
C THR A 386 -1.45 -34.42 23.62
N ARG A 387 -2.49 -34.82 24.39
CA ARG A 387 -3.79 -35.21 23.82
C ARG A 387 -4.42 -34.07 23.01
N LEU A 388 -4.39 -32.86 23.56
CA LEU A 388 -4.88 -31.66 22.89
C LEU A 388 -4.10 -31.38 21.60
N ARG A 389 -2.76 -31.40 21.65
CA ARG A 389 -1.90 -31.21 20.49
C ARG A 389 -2.24 -32.21 19.38
N THR A 390 -2.35 -33.49 19.71
CA THR A 390 -2.70 -34.54 18.72
C THR A 390 -4.07 -34.31 18.09
N ALA A 391 -5.08 -33.90 18.87
CA ALA A 391 -6.41 -33.59 18.33
C ALA A 391 -6.37 -32.41 17.35
N VAL A 392 -5.61 -31.36 17.67
CA VAL A 392 -5.47 -30.17 16.82
C VAL A 392 -4.64 -30.46 15.57
N GLU A 393 -3.54 -31.21 15.68
CA GLU A 393 -2.73 -31.65 14.54
C GLU A 393 -3.54 -32.50 13.57
N SER A 394 -4.38 -33.39 14.09
CA SER A 394 -5.31 -34.18 13.27
C SER A 394 -6.31 -33.29 12.52
N ALA A 395 -6.84 -32.25 13.16
CA ALA A 395 -7.78 -31.32 12.53
C ALA A 395 -7.11 -30.39 11.51
N CYS A 396 -5.85 -30.03 11.71
CA CYS A 396 -5.06 -29.30 10.72
C CYS A 396 -4.74 -30.16 9.49
N PHE A 397 -4.41 -31.44 9.70
CA PHE A 397 -4.05 -32.37 8.62
C PHE A 397 -5.26 -32.76 7.77
N SER A 398 -6.41 -32.96 8.41
CA SER A 398 -7.69 -33.30 7.77
C SER A 398 -8.80 -32.34 8.21
N PRO A 399 -8.85 -31.12 7.64
CA PRO A 399 -9.87 -30.15 7.99
C PRO A 399 -11.29 -30.69 7.73
N PRO A 400 -12.27 -30.40 8.60
CA PRO A 400 -13.64 -30.85 8.43
C PRO A 400 -14.26 -30.27 7.15
N ALA A 401 -14.73 -31.13 6.25
CA ALA A 401 -15.30 -30.74 4.96
C ALA A 401 -16.77 -30.30 5.03
N THR A 402 -17.48 -30.63 6.10
CA THR A 402 -18.90 -30.32 6.28
C THR A 402 -19.17 -29.59 7.59
N PRO A 403 -20.26 -28.81 7.70
CA PRO A 403 -20.67 -28.19 8.97
C PRO A 403 -20.87 -29.20 10.10
N GLY A 404 -21.41 -30.38 9.81
CA GLY A 404 -21.60 -31.45 10.80
C GLY A 404 -20.26 -31.99 11.33
N SER A 405 -19.31 -32.29 10.45
CA SER A 405 -17.96 -32.69 10.88
C SER A 405 -17.23 -31.58 11.64
N ALA A 406 -17.42 -30.31 11.25
CA ALA A 406 -16.81 -29.18 11.93
C ALA A 406 -17.34 -29.04 13.36
N ARG A 407 -18.65 -29.21 13.55
CA ARG A 407 -19.30 -29.23 14.86
C ARG A 407 -18.72 -30.33 15.75
N THR A 408 -18.64 -31.57 15.25
CA THR A 408 -18.08 -32.69 16.03
C THR A 408 -16.62 -32.45 16.42
N SER A 409 -15.79 -31.93 15.52
CA SER A 409 -14.40 -31.57 15.82
C SER A 409 -14.32 -30.48 16.90
N LEU A 410 -15.16 -29.45 16.82
CA LEU A 410 -15.21 -28.36 17.80
C LEU A 410 -15.74 -28.84 19.16
N GLU A 411 -16.78 -29.66 19.20
CA GLU A 411 -17.30 -30.25 20.45
C GLU A 411 -16.22 -31.09 21.17
N LEU A 412 -15.43 -31.87 20.41
CA LEU A 412 -14.28 -32.59 20.95
C LEU A 412 -13.20 -31.64 21.50
N LEU A 413 -12.84 -30.59 20.74
CA LEU A 413 -11.85 -29.61 21.19
C LEU A 413 -12.31 -28.84 22.42
N VAL A 414 -13.57 -28.43 22.50
CA VAL A 414 -14.15 -27.80 23.69
C VAL A 414 -14.05 -28.73 24.89
N ALA A 415 -14.45 -30.01 24.75
CA ALA A 415 -14.34 -30.98 25.84
C ALA A 415 -12.90 -31.13 26.36
N ILE A 416 -11.90 -31.19 25.46
CA ILE A 416 -10.49 -31.32 25.84
C ILE A 416 -9.96 -30.02 26.45
N THR A 417 -10.28 -28.86 25.88
CA THR A 417 -9.76 -27.56 26.35
C THR A 417 -10.36 -27.17 27.70
N THR A 418 -11.62 -27.50 27.94
CA THR A 418 -12.25 -27.36 29.27
C THR A 418 -11.58 -28.22 30.33
N ASP A 419 -11.27 -29.49 30.00
CA ASP A 419 -10.52 -30.39 30.89
C ASP A 419 -9.14 -29.84 31.21
N VAL A 420 -8.42 -29.33 30.20
CA VAL A 420 -7.11 -28.69 30.39
C VAL A 420 -7.21 -27.46 31.29
N ALA A 421 -8.18 -26.57 31.05
CA ALA A 421 -8.36 -25.36 31.85
C ALA A 421 -8.77 -25.64 33.30
N ALA A 422 -9.51 -26.74 33.56
CA ALA A 422 -9.94 -27.12 34.89
C ALA A 422 -8.82 -27.80 35.73
N ASN A 423 -7.94 -28.58 35.08
CA ASN A 423 -6.92 -29.37 35.77
C ASN A 423 -5.54 -28.69 35.84
N LEU A 424 -5.39 -27.49 35.28
CA LEU A 424 -4.19 -26.67 35.46
C LEU A 424 -4.13 -26.15 36.90
N ASP A 425 -3.13 -26.62 37.67
CA ASP A 425 -2.93 -26.24 39.07
C ASP A 425 -2.88 -24.71 39.21
N ALA A 426 -3.84 -24.16 39.94
CA ALA A 426 -4.05 -22.73 40.11
C ALA A 426 -2.89 -22.02 40.82
N THR A 427 -1.98 -22.76 41.46
CA THR A 427 -0.90 -22.18 42.28
C THR A 427 0.45 -22.12 41.57
N ALA A 428 0.65 -22.86 40.46
CA ALA A 428 1.97 -23.05 39.86
C ALA A 428 2.27 -22.15 38.65
N ASN A 429 1.27 -21.69 37.88
CA ASN A 429 1.53 -20.89 36.67
C ASN A 429 0.33 -20.05 36.18
N ILE A 430 0.29 -18.77 36.54
CA ILE A 430 -0.79 -17.82 36.18
C ILE A 430 -0.89 -17.63 34.66
N GLU A 431 0.24 -17.56 33.95
CA GLU A 431 0.28 -17.36 32.50
C GLU A 431 -0.30 -18.56 31.76
N ALA A 432 0.10 -19.79 32.13
CA ALA A 432 -0.43 -21.01 31.53
C ALA A 432 -1.95 -21.14 31.74
N LYS A 433 -2.46 -20.77 32.92
CA LYS A 433 -3.89 -20.77 33.20
C LYS A 433 -4.64 -19.77 32.31
N TRP A 434 -4.10 -18.58 32.12
CA TRP A 434 -4.70 -17.59 31.22
C TRP A 434 -4.78 -18.11 29.78
N TRP A 435 -3.71 -18.71 29.27
CA TRP A 435 -3.69 -19.30 27.92
C TRP A 435 -4.66 -20.47 27.75
N ALA A 436 -4.83 -21.31 28.78
CA ALA A 436 -5.80 -22.40 28.73
C ALA A 436 -7.24 -21.89 28.67
N HIS A 437 -7.59 -20.84 29.42
CA HIS A 437 -8.90 -20.20 29.34
C HIS A 437 -9.10 -19.45 28.02
N ALA A 438 -8.06 -18.81 27.47
CA ALA A 438 -8.13 -18.16 26.17
C ALA A 438 -8.38 -19.18 25.06
N LEU A 439 -7.74 -20.35 25.13
CA LEU A 439 -7.95 -21.45 24.18
C LEU A 439 -9.34 -22.07 24.27
N ASP A 440 -9.84 -22.33 25.49
CA ASP A 440 -11.21 -22.82 25.71
C ASP A 440 -12.24 -21.83 25.13
N ARG A 441 -12.04 -20.53 25.36
CA ARG A 441 -12.87 -19.47 24.77
C ARG A 441 -12.83 -19.47 23.24
N GLN A 442 -11.63 -19.57 22.65
CA GLN A 442 -11.44 -19.64 21.20
C GLN A 442 -12.24 -20.80 20.57
N CYS A 443 -12.23 -21.98 21.19
CA CYS A 443 -12.98 -23.14 20.71
C CYS A 443 -14.50 -22.99 20.90
N ARG A 444 -14.94 -22.43 22.03
CA ARG A 444 -16.37 -22.18 22.32
C ARG A 444 -16.97 -21.14 21.39
N ASP A 445 -16.29 -20.00 21.20
CA ASP A 445 -16.74 -18.94 20.31
C ASP A 445 -16.90 -19.45 18.86
N ALA A 446 -16.04 -20.36 18.42
CA ALA A 446 -16.15 -20.99 17.10
C ALA A 446 -17.28 -22.02 17.00
N LEU A 447 -17.57 -22.75 18.07
CA LEU A 447 -18.72 -23.66 18.14
C LEU A 447 -20.03 -22.88 18.11
N ASP A 448 -20.10 -21.78 18.85
CA ASP A 448 -21.26 -20.89 18.88
C ASP A 448 -21.51 -20.26 17.50
N ASP A 449 -20.45 -19.88 16.78
CA ASP A 449 -20.54 -19.35 15.41
C ASP A 449 -21.22 -20.29 14.42
N LEU A 450 -21.18 -21.62 14.63
CA LEU A 450 -21.88 -22.59 13.79
C LEU A 450 -23.42 -22.53 13.94
N THR A 451 -23.91 -21.92 15.02
CA THR A 451 -25.34 -21.77 15.30
C THR A 451 -25.93 -20.46 14.79
N PHE A 452 -25.08 -19.49 14.41
CA PHE A 452 -25.51 -18.18 13.94
C PHE A 452 -26.21 -18.22 12.58
N SER A 453 -27.28 -17.43 12.44
CA SER A 453 -27.95 -17.23 11.15
C SER A 453 -27.01 -16.51 10.17
N PRO A 454 -26.76 -17.08 8.97
CA PRO A 454 -25.97 -16.41 7.94
C PRO A 454 -26.50 -15.02 7.55
N GLY A 455 -27.82 -14.83 7.58
CA GLY A 455 -28.47 -13.56 7.25
C GLY A 455 -28.22 -12.46 8.28
N GLU A 456 -28.27 -12.79 9.57
CA GLU A 456 -27.98 -11.85 10.67
C GLU A 456 -26.50 -11.45 10.68
N ARG A 457 -25.61 -12.42 10.42
CA ARG A 457 -24.17 -12.19 10.25
C ARG A 457 -23.91 -11.22 9.10
N ALA A 458 -24.47 -11.50 7.92
CA ALA A 458 -24.30 -10.65 6.74
C ALA A 458 -24.83 -9.22 6.96
N THR A 459 -25.96 -9.08 7.65
CA THR A 459 -26.55 -7.79 8.01
C THR A 459 -25.64 -7.00 8.95
N SER A 460 -25.11 -7.67 9.98
CA SER A 460 -24.18 -7.05 10.94
C SER A 460 -22.89 -6.60 10.26
N ILE A 461 -22.32 -7.42 9.39
CA ILE A 461 -21.11 -7.09 8.61
C ILE A 461 -21.34 -5.84 7.75
N LYS A 462 -22.44 -5.80 6.98
CA LYS A 462 -22.75 -4.65 6.11
C LYS A 462 -22.96 -3.37 6.91
N ARG A 463 -23.64 -3.46 8.06
CA ARG A 463 -23.84 -2.33 8.98
C ARG A 463 -22.49 -1.81 9.51
N LEU A 464 -21.63 -2.69 10.02
CA LEU A 464 -20.32 -2.31 10.53
C LEU A 464 -19.44 -1.72 9.43
N ALA A 465 -19.46 -2.29 8.21
CA ALA A 465 -18.72 -1.73 7.07
C ALA A 465 -19.20 -0.29 6.73
N ALA A 466 -20.51 -0.03 6.81
CA ALA A 466 -21.05 1.31 6.60
C ALA A 466 -20.66 2.29 7.74
N GLN A 467 -20.69 1.85 9.00
CA GLN A 467 -20.23 2.66 10.13
C GLN A 467 -18.72 2.99 10.03
N ALA A 468 -17.90 2.03 9.63
CA ALA A 468 -16.47 2.24 9.39
C ALA A 468 -16.24 3.32 8.33
N ASP A 469 -17.00 3.29 7.24
CA ASP A 469 -16.95 4.31 6.18
C ASP A 469 -17.33 5.69 6.71
N GLN A 470 -18.40 5.77 7.51
CA GLN A 470 -18.87 7.02 8.11
C GLN A 470 -17.83 7.62 9.07
N PHE A 471 -17.22 6.81 9.94
CA PHE A 471 -16.17 7.28 10.84
C PHE A 471 -14.90 7.72 10.12
N ALA A 472 -14.64 7.20 8.93
CA ALA A 472 -13.50 7.61 8.11
C ALA A 472 -13.71 8.96 7.41
N GLN A 473 -14.92 9.54 7.41
CA GLN A 473 -15.21 10.85 6.84
C GLN A 473 -14.98 11.95 7.89
N MET A 474 -13.89 12.70 7.73
CA MET A 474 -13.52 13.83 8.60
C MET A 474 -13.21 15.06 7.72
N GLU A 475 -13.50 16.28 8.19
CA GLU A 475 -13.35 17.50 7.40
C GLU A 475 -11.92 18.07 7.42
N TYR A 476 -11.12 17.80 6.38
CA TYR A 476 -9.70 18.17 6.36
C TYR A 476 -9.39 19.67 6.10
N ASP A 477 -10.38 20.47 5.69
CA ASP A 477 -10.19 21.85 5.21
C ASP A 477 -9.48 22.78 6.21
N PHE A 478 -9.75 22.63 7.51
CA PHE A 478 -9.14 23.50 8.53
C PHE A 478 -7.71 23.08 8.89
N LEU A 479 -7.33 21.81 8.67
CA LEU A 479 -5.97 21.30 8.85
C LEU A 479 -5.10 21.56 7.62
N PHE A 480 -5.72 21.75 6.45
CA PHE A 480 -5.03 21.93 5.18
C PHE A 480 -4.67 23.39 4.91
N ASP A 481 -3.40 23.65 4.58
CA ASP A 481 -2.95 24.96 4.14
C ASP A 481 -2.90 25.04 2.62
N LYS A 482 -3.80 25.85 2.03
CA LYS A 482 -3.96 25.95 0.57
C LYS A 482 -2.76 26.60 -0.12
N THR A 483 -1.96 27.39 0.60
CA THR A 483 -0.80 28.10 0.05
C THR A 483 0.39 27.16 -0.13
N SER A 484 0.80 26.48 0.94
CA SER A 484 1.86 25.46 0.92
C SER A 484 1.40 24.14 0.31
N ARG A 485 0.09 23.89 0.31
CA ARG A 485 -0.56 22.62 -0.07
C ARG A 485 -0.20 21.48 0.86
N LEU A 486 0.11 21.78 2.12
CA LEU A 486 0.50 20.82 3.15
C LEU A 486 -0.53 20.78 4.28
N PHE A 487 -0.50 19.70 5.04
CA PHE A 487 -1.25 19.60 6.29
C PHE A 487 -0.44 20.19 7.45
N ALA A 488 -1.10 20.97 8.31
CA ALA A 488 -0.55 21.33 9.60
C ALA A 488 -0.36 20.08 10.48
N ILE A 489 0.50 20.13 11.49
CA ILE A 489 0.67 19.02 12.44
C ILE A 489 -0.66 18.71 13.14
N GLY A 490 -1.37 19.75 13.57
CA GLY A 490 -2.70 19.63 14.12
C GLY A 490 -3.36 20.95 14.43
N TYR A 491 -4.37 20.88 15.28
CA TYR A 491 -5.25 21.98 15.65
C TYR A 491 -5.68 21.87 17.11
N ASN A 492 -5.47 22.94 17.87
CA ASN A 492 -5.96 23.07 19.24
C ASN A 492 -7.39 23.65 19.19
N ALA A 493 -8.39 22.83 19.53
CA ALA A 493 -9.79 23.23 19.49
C ALA A 493 -10.17 24.18 20.63
N SER A 494 -9.49 24.10 21.78
CA SER A 494 -9.70 25.01 22.92
C SER A 494 -9.25 26.43 22.58
N GLU A 495 -8.10 26.58 21.92
CA GLU A 495 -7.56 27.87 21.48
C GLU A 495 -8.06 28.32 20.10
N ARG A 496 -8.79 27.45 19.39
CA ARG A 496 -9.19 27.61 17.98
C ARG A 496 -8.01 27.96 17.08
N ARG A 497 -6.88 27.29 17.30
CA ARG A 497 -5.60 27.62 16.68
C ARG A 497 -5.03 26.42 15.95
N ARG A 498 -4.76 26.60 14.66
CA ARG A 498 -3.97 25.67 13.85
C ARG A 498 -2.49 25.85 14.13
N ASP A 499 -1.74 24.76 14.11
CA ASP A 499 -0.29 24.85 14.23
C ASP A 499 0.37 25.53 13.03
N SER A 500 1.52 26.14 13.29
CA SER A 500 2.36 26.80 12.28
C SER A 500 3.30 25.84 11.56
N SER A 501 3.49 24.63 12.09
CA SER A 501 4.33 23.58 11.52
C SER A 501 3.52 22.64 10.64
N TYR A 502 4.18 22.00 9.67
CA TYR A 502 3.52 21.18 8.65
C TYR A 502 4.18 19.81 8.51
N TYR A 503 3.41 18.82 8.08
CA TYR A 503 3.93 17.57 7.57
C TYR A 503 4.38 17.76 6.12
N ASP A 504 5.69 17.95 5.93
CA ASP A 504 6.28 18.38 4.68
C ASP A 504 7.18 17.30 4.03
N LEU A 505 7.32 16.11 4.61
CA LEU A 505 8.14 15.02 4.07
C LEU A 505 7.31 13.83 3.60
N LEU A 506 7.71 13.24 2.47
CA LEU A 506 7.09 12.00 1.97
C LEU A 506 7.47 10.77 2.82
N ALA A 507 8.66 10.76 3.41
CA ALA A 507 9.09 9.75 4.37
C ALA A 507 8.59 10.09 5.78
N SER A 508 7.28 9.96 5.95
CA SER A 508 6.58 10.10 7.23
C SER A 508 5.34 9.20 7.23
N GLU A 509 4.93 8.82 8.42
CA GLU A 509 3.65 8.21 8.76
C GLU A 509 2.46 9.07 8.30
N ALA A 510 2.60 10.39 8.34
CA ALA A 510 1.59 11.37 7.93
C ALA A 510 1.17 11.28 6.46
N ARG A 511 1.97 10.61 5.61
CA ARG A 511 1.61 10.40 4.20
C ARG A 511 0.30 9.66 4.02
N LEU A 512 -0.10 8.84 5.00
CA LEU A 512 -1.39 8.14 4.95
C LEU A 512 -2.56 9.13 5.00
N ALA A 513 -2.47 10.17 5.85
CA ALA A 513 -3.48 11.24 5.90
C ALA A 513 -3.62 11.94 4.53
N SER A 514 -2.49 12.28 3.92
CA SER A 514 -2.44 12.86 2.57
C SER A 514 -3.09 11.96 1.54
N PHE A 515 -2.75 10.68 1.55
CA PHE A 515 -3.29 9.69 0.62
C PHE A 515 -4.81 9.52 0.76
N VAL A 516 -5.31 9.36 2.00
CA VAL A 516 -6.73 9.15 2.29
C VAL A 516 -7.55 10.39 1.94
N ALA A 517 -7.11 11.59 2.33
CA ALA A 517 -7.81 12.83 2.03
C ALA A 517 -7.92 13.10 0.52
N ILE A 518 -6.87 12.77 -0.25
CA ILE A 518 -6.90 12.83 -1.72
C ILE A 518 -7.85 11.78 -2.30
N ALA A 519 -7.79 10.54 -1.80
CA ALA A 519 -8.62 9.43 -2.28
C ALA A 519 -10.12 9.68 -2.03
N GLN A 520 -10.45 10.34 -0.92
CA GLN A 520 -11.81 10.79 -0.60
C GLN A 520 -12.23 12.06 -1.36
N GLY A 521 -11.34 12.67 -2.15
CA GLY A 521 -11.64 13.88 -2.93
C GLY A 521 -11.73 15.17 -2.13
N GLN A 522 -11.29 15.15 -0.86
CA GLN A 522 -11.33 16.33 0.01
C GLN A 522 -10.14 17.28 -0.22
N VAL A 523 -9.00 16.73 -0.66
CA VAL A 523 -7.76 17.49 -0.89
C VAL A 523 -7.24 17.29 -2.31
N PRO A 524 -6.71 18.34 -2.97
CA PRO A 524 -6.14 18.24 -4.31
C PRO A 524 -4.92 17.31 -4.40
N GLN A 525 -4.72 16.64 -5.54
CA GLN A 525 -3.59 15.73 -5.77
C GLN A 525 -2.22 16.41 -5.63
N GLU A 526 -2.18 17.72 -5.82
CA GLU A 526 -1.02 18.58 -5.67
C GLU A 526 -0.40 18.48 -4.26
N ASN A 527 -1.18 18.14 -3.23
CA ASN A 527 -0.66 17.89 -1.89
C ASN A 527 0.40 16.76 -1.88
N TRP A 528 0.13 15.66 -2.57
CA TRP A 528 1.08 14.54 -2.66
C TRP A 528 2.40 14.94 -3.31
N PHE A 529 2.35 15.87 -4.26
CA PHE A 529 3.55 16.38 -4.94
C PHE A 529 4.27 17.46 -4.13
N ALA A 530 3.56 18.18 -3.26
CA ALA A 530 4.14 19.15 -2.34
C ALA A 530 5.00 18.51 -1.25
N LEU A 531 4.74 17.24 -0.88
CA LEU A 531 5.58 16.49 0.06
C LEU A 531 7.03 16.39 -0.44
N GLY A 532 7.96 16.82 0.41
CA GLY A 532 9.39 16.85 0.22
C GLY A 532 9.97 15.47 -0.02
N ARG A 533 10.88 15.40 -0.99
CA ARG A 533 11.60 14.19 -1.41
C ARG A 533 13.10 14.34 -1.19
N LEU A 534 13.47 14.80 0.01
CA LEU A 534 14.87 14.98 0.39
C LEU A 534 15.56 13.61 0.37
N LEU A 535 16.56 13.49 -0.49
CA LEU A 535 17.29 12.26 -0.70
C LEU A 535 18.63 12.32 0.02
N THR A 536 18.94 11.28 0.76
CA THR A 536 20.30 10.96 1.15
C THR A 536 20.70 9.62 0.56
N THR A 537 21.91 9.20 0.85
CA THR A 537 22.42 7.90 0.46
C THR A 537 22.79 7.11 1.69
N SER A 538 22.36 5.86 1.70
CA SER A 538 22.64 4.96 2.78
C SER A 538 22.98 3.59 2.24
N ALA A 539 24.16 3.09 2.60
CA ALA A 539 24.72 1.83 2.08
C ALA A 539 24.74 1.72 0.53
N GLY A 540 24.86 2.85 -0.18
CA GLY A 540 24.92 2.91 -1.65
C GLY A 540 23.56 3.03 -2.35
N ASP A 541 22.45 2.92 -1.61
CA ASP A 541 21.09 3.07 -2.13
C ASP A 541 20.53 4.46 -1.78
N PRO A 542 19.74 5.09 -2.70
CA PRO A 542 19.04 6.34 -2.39
C PRO A 542 17.93 6.07 -1.37
N VAL A 543 17.83 6.93 -0.35
CA VAL A 543 16.81 6.84 0.70
C VAL A 543 16.24 8.22 0.96
N LEU A 544 14.92 8.32 1.09
CA LEU A 544 14.28 9.54 1.55
C LEU A 544 14.59 9.78 3.04
N LEU A 545 14.96 11.01 3.36
CA LEU A 545 15.11 11.46 4.75
C LEU A 545 13.74 11.63 5.40
N SER A 546 13.60 11.09 6.60
CA SER A 546 12.51 11.37 7.52
C SER A 546 12.93 12.43 8.53
N TRP A 547 12.04 12.86 9.43
CA TRP A 547 12.40 13.87 10.41
C TRP A 547 13.34 13.28 11.47
N SER A 548 12.93 12.16 12.07
CA SER A 548 13.65 11.55 13.18
C SER A 548 14.58 10.40 12.75
N GLY A 549 14.41 9.83 11.56
CA GLY A 549 15.17 8.64 11.15
C GLY A 549 14.64 7.36 11.81
N SER A 550 13.43 7.42 12.35
CA SER A 550 12.73 6.33 13.03
C SER A 550 12.17 5.34 12.01
N MET A 551 12.27 4.05 12.30
CA MET A 551 11.69 3.01 11.43
C MET A 551 10.18 3.12 11.28
N PHE A 552 9.49 3.61 12.32
CA PHE A 552 8.05 3.83 12.31
C PHE A 552 7.61 4.78 11.18
N GLU A 553 8.30 5.91 10.99
CA GLU A 553 8.01 6.92 9.94
C GLU A 553 8.03 6.29 8.52
N TYR A 554 8.86 5.26 8.33
CA TYR A 554 8.98 4.55 7.06
C TYR A 554 7.95 3.43 6.92
N LEU A 555 7.84 2.56 7.92
CA LEU A 555 7.18 1.26 7.79
C LEU A 555 5.73 1.24 8.26
N MET A 556 5.33 2.09 9.21
CA MET A 556 3.95 2.07 9.72
C MET A 556 2.91 2.22 8.61
N PRO A 557 3.07 3.10 7.61
CA PRO A 557 2.05 3.19 6.55
C PRO A 557 1.94 1.92 5.71
N LEU A 558 2.95 1.04 5.70
CA LEU A 558 2.88 -0.24 4.97
C LEU A 558 1.84 -1.20 5.54
N LEU A 559 1.35 -0.97 6.76
CA LEU A 559 0.24 -1.73 7.34
C LEU A 559 -1.03 -1.65 6.49
N VAL A 560 -1.26 -0.51 5.82
CA VAL A 560 -2.48 -0.29 5.02
C VAL A 560 -2.23 0.35 3.65
N MET A 561 -0.99 0.75 3.34
CA MET A 561 -0.59 1.29 2.04
C MET A 561 0.34 0.31 1.34
N PRO A 562 -0.07 -0.30 0.21
CA PRO A 562 0.80 -1.19 -0.53
C PRO A 562 2.00 -0.43 -1.10
N THR A 563 3.15 -1.09 -1.11
CA THR A 563 4.34 -0.62 -1.84
C THR A 563 4.48 -1.34 -3.17
N TYR A 564 5.02 -0.65 -4.16
CA TYR A 564 5.25 -1.21 -5.49
C TYR A 564 6.75 -1.30 -5.77
N GLU A 565 7.20 -2.46 -6.23
CA GLU A 565 8.61 -2.72 -6.49
C GLU A 565 9.24 -1.70 -7.44
N ASN A 566 10.49 -1.31 -7.16
CA ASN A 566 11.27 -0.36 -7.95
C ASN A 566 10.72 1.07 -8.00
N THR A 567 9.79 1.40 -7.10
CA THR A 567 9.43 2.79 -6.81
C THR A 567 10.42 3.44 -5.85
N LEU A 568 10.39 4.77 -5.78
CA LEU A 568 11.21 5.53 -4.83
C LEU A 568 10.95 5.12 -3.37
N LEU A 569 9.69 4.85 -3.02
CA LEU A 569 9.30 4.41 -1.69
C LEU A 569 9.81 2.99 -1.41
N ASP A 570 9.63 2.04 -2.33
CA ASP A 570 10.19 0.68 -2.19
C ASP A 570 11.71 0.67 -1.99
N GLN A 571 12.44 1.48 -2.77
CA GLN A 571 13.88 1.64 -2.60
C GLN A 571 14.23 2.26 -1.25
N THR A 572 13.46 3.27 -0.82
CA THR A 572 13.63 3.94 0.47
C THR A 572 13.47 2.95 1.63
N TYR A 573 12.42 2.12 1.66
CA TYR A 573 12.20 1.17 2.75
C TYR A 573 13.33 0.15 2.85
N LYS A 574 13.72 -0.43 1.71
CA LYS A 574 14.85 -1.38 1.64
C LYS A 574 16.15 -0.74 2.11
N ALA A 575 16.42 0.51 1.71
CA ALA A 575 17.62 1.23 2.10
C ALA A 575 17.61 1.61 3.59
N ALA A 576 16.47 2.03 4.14
CA ALA A 576 16.30 2.35 5.56
C ALA A 576 16.52 1.12 6.44
N VAL A 577 15.91 -0.03 6.10
CA VAL A 577 16.13 -1.31 6.80
C VAL A 577 17.60 -1.73 6.73
N LYS A 578 18.22 -1.70 5.55
CA LYS A 578 19.66 -2.01 5.39
C LYS A 578 20.53 -1.10 6.25
N ARG A 579 20.22 0.19 6.32
CA ARG A 579 20.95 1.14 7.16
C ARG A 579 20.86 0.79 8.63
N GLN A 580 19.67 0.48 9.11
CA GLN A 580 19.41 0.09 10.48
C GLN A 580 20.17 -1.20 10.85
N ILE A 581 20.12 -2.22 9.99
CA ILE A 581 20.90 -3.45 10.15
C ILE A 581 22.40 -3.14 10.20
N LYS A 582 22.90 -2.31 9.28
CA LYS A 582 24.31 -1.92 9.23
C LYS A 582 24.71 -1.18 10.51
N TYR A 583 23.90 -0.24 10.96
CA TYR A 583 24.17 0.55 12.17
C TYR A 583 24.18 -0.32 13.43
N GLY A 584 23.23 -1.24 13.57
CA GLY A 584 23.23 -2.22 14.66
C GLY A 584 24.54 -3.03 14.68
N ARG A 585 24.99 -3.52 13.52
CA ARG A 585 26.29 -4.22 13.39
C ARG A 585 27.48 -3.33 13.75
N GLU A 586 27.51 -2.08 13.28
CA GLU A 586 28.55 -1.09 13.62
C GLU A 586 28.64 -0.84 15.14
N ARG A 587 27.51 -0.93 15.84
CA ARG A 587 27.39 -0.72 17.29
C ARG A 587 27.41 -2.01 18.13
N GLY A 588 27.48 -3.18 17.50
CA GLY A 588 27.46 -4.47 18.21
C GLY A 588 26.13 -4.82 18.88
N VAL A 589 25.01 -4.29 18.40
CA VAL A 589 23.66 -4.51 18.97
C VAL A 589 22.68 -5.03 17.92
N PRO A 590 21.53 -5.62 18.32
CA PRO A 590 20.41 -5.83 17.40
C PRO A 590 19.97 -4.51 16.74
N TRP A 591 19.25 -4.59 15.63
CA TRP A 591 18.72 -3.42 14.92
C TRP A 591 17.23 -3.23 15.21
N GLY A 592 16.67 -2.10 14.77
CA GLY A 592 15.26 -1.73 14.99
C GLY A 592 15.13 -0.47 15.84
N ILE A 593 15.86 0.61 15.50
CA ILE A 593 15.76 1.87 16.23
C ILE A 593 14.52 2.63 15.75
N SER A 594 13.64 2.95 16.68
CA SER A 594 12.37 3.62 16.44
C SER A 594 11.89 4.30 17.73
N GLU A 595 10.91 5.19 17.62
CA GLU A 595 10.28 5.85 18.76
C GLU A 595 9.68 4.82 19.72
N CYS A 596 10.00 4.92 21.01
CA CYS A 596 9.56 3.95 22.03
C CYS A 596 9.73 4.50 23.45
N GLY A 597 9.12 3.79 24.41
CA GLY A 597 9.48 3.91 25.82
C GLY A 597 10.89 3.37 26.08
N TYR A 598 11.66 4.03 26.94
CA TYR A 598 13.04 3.66 27.26
C TYR A 598 13.29 3.65 28.76
N ASN A 599 14.41 3.05 29.20
CA ASN A 599 14.75 2.85 30.61
C ASN A 599 15.21 4.14 31.32
N THR A 600 14.33 5.14 31.32
CA THR A 600 14.39 6.34 32.14
C THR A 600 13.01 6.48 32.75
N ILE A 601 12.95 6.70 34.06
CA ILE A 601 11.70 6.74 34.82
C ILE A 601 11.50 8.11 35.44
N ASP A 602 10.25 8.55 35.56
CA ASP A 602 9.90 9.75 36.34
C ASP A 602 9.82 9.46 37.85
N ALA A 603 9.45 10.47 38.64
CA ALA A 603 9.27 10.35 40.08
C ALA A 603 8.14 9.37 40.47
N GLN A 604 7.26 9.04 39.54
CA GLN A 604 6.17 8.08 39.70
C GLN A 604 6.53 6.69 39.17
N LEU A 605 7.81 6.46 38.80
CA LEU A 605 8.34 5.20 38.27
C LEU A 605 7.73 4.81 36.91
N ASN A 606 7.25 5.76 36.12
CA ASN A 606 6.77 5.49 34.76
C ASN A 606 7.90 5.67 33.74
N TYR A 607 8.03 4.73 32.81
CA TYR A 607 8.97 4.87 31.69
C TYR A 607 8.65 6.09 30.84
N GLN A 608 9.71 6.80 30.47
CA GLN A 608 9.64 7.95 29.59
C GLN A 608 9.65 7.51 28.13
N TYR A 609 9.07 8.35 27.27
CA TYR A 609 8.97 8.11 25.82
C TYR A 609 9.82 9.11 25.05
N ARG A 610 10.48 8.65 23.97
CA ARG A 610 11.27 9.52 23.09
C ARG A 610 11.32 8.98 21.67
N ALA A 611 11.45 9.90 20.71
CA ALA A 611 11.78 9.57 19.32
C ALA A 611 13.28 9.24 19.15
N PHE A 612 13.56 8.02 18.70
CA PHE A 612 14.89 7.52 18.35
C PHE A 612 14.96 7.20 16.86
N GLY A 613 16.14 7.38 16.25
CA GLY A 613 16.36 7.05 14.85
C GLY A 613 17.82 6.76 14.53
N ALA A 614 18.07 6.14 13.38
CA ALA A 614 19.43 5.81 12.97
C ALA A 614 20.12 7.00 12.27
N PRO A 615 21.40 7.27 12.55
CA PRO A 615 22.15 8.33 11.89
C PRO A 615 22.18 8.15 10.37
N GLY A 616 21.95 9.25 9.64
CA GLY A 616 21.89 9.25 8.19
C GLY A 616 20.52 8.87 7.60
N LEU A 617 19.49 8.70 8.43
CA LEU A 617 18.09 8.57 7.99
C LEU A 617 17.20 9.75 8.38
N GLY A 618 17.56 10.50 9.43
CA GLY A 618 16.79 11.63 9.94
C GLY A 618 17.47 12.98 9.76
N LEU A 619 16.68 14.05 9.70
CA LEU A 619 17.14 15.45 9.74
C LEU A 619 17.52 15.91 11.16
N LYS A 620 16.91 15.31 12.19
CA LYS A 620 17.20 15.61 13.60
C LYS A 620 18.70 15.45 13.89
N ARG A 621 19.29 16.44 14.57
CA ARG A 621 20.68 16.36 15.05
C ARG A 621 20.75 15.46 16.29
N GLY A 622 21.93 14.88 16.55
CA GLY A 622 22.16 14.07 17.75
C GLY A 622 21.63 12.64 17.70
N LEU A 623 21.16 12.15 16.54
CA LEU A 623 20.65 10.76 16.42
C LEU A 623 21.69 9.66 16.76
N ALA A 624 22.98 10.01 16.82
CA ALA A 624 24.04 9.08 17.19
C ALA A 624 24.27 8.97 18.70
N GLU A 625 23.68 9.88 19.50
CA GLU A 625 23.90 10.04 20.94
C GLU A 625 23.19 8.95 21.75
N ASP A 626 21.98 8.58 21.34
CA ASP A 626 21.17 7.55 21.99
C ASP A 626 21.18 6.24 21.18
N LEU A 627 21.17 5.09 21.86
CA LEU A 627 21.10 3.76 21.24
C LEU A 627 20.05 2.90 21.95
N VAL A 628 18.81 3.00 21.48
CA VAL A 628 17.66 2.24 22.01
C VAL A 628 17.07 1.39 20.89
N ILE A 629 16.91 0.09 21.13
CA ILE A 629 16.33 -0.85 20.18
C ILE A 629 14.88 -1.10 20.55
N ALA A 630 13.98 -0.89 19.58
CA ALA A 630 12.56 -1.14 19.69
C ALA A 630 12.21 -2.41 18.88
N PRO A 631 11.95 -3.56 19.52
CA PRO A 631 11.75 -4.83 18.81
C PRO A 631 10.65 -4.78 17.73
N TYR A 632 9.58 -4.00 17.97
CA TYR A 632 8.47 -3.86 17.01
C TYR A 632 8.95 -3.31 15.65
N ALA A 633 9.98 -2.47 15.62
CA ALA A 633 10.50 -1.88 14.39
C ALA A 633 11.16 -2.90 13.49
N SER A 634 11.79 -3.92 14.08
CA SER A 634 12.36 -5.05 13.35
C SER A 634 11.30 -6.07 12.96
N ALA A 635 10.21 -6.19 13.73
CA ALA A 635 9.08 -7.04 13.37
C ALA A 635 8.25 -6.47 12.20
N LEU A 636 8.17 -5.15 12.08
CA LEU A 636 7.51 -4.46 10.96
C LEU A 636 8.28 -4.55 9.62
N ALA A 637 9.58 -4.84 9.68
CA ALA A 637 10.53 -4.79 8.56
C ALA A 637 10.74 -6.16 7.91
#